data_AF-A0A0S2EMY3-F1
#
_entry.id   AF-A0A0S2EMY3-F1
#
_cell.length_a   1.000
_cell.length_b   1.000
_cell.length_c   1.000
_cell.angle_alpha   90.00
_cell.angle_beta   90.00
_cell.angle_gamma   90.00
#
_symmetry.space_group_name_H-M   'P 1'
#
loop_
_entity.id
_entity.type
_entity.pdbx_description
1 polymer ?
#
loop_
_entity_poly.entity_id
_entity_poly.type
_entity_poly.pdbx_seq_one_letter_code
_entity_poly.pdbx_strand_id
1 'polypeptide(L)'
;MGMFDYRRFSTTQSAELAETSLKIATFGQLDRIFGMDIGKITNAFGGSLPDGLAANRAHIALPEGWSKVGPAALGLGPEAVDADGYYIIKSPLTGTTYSGPQAQILEERDAAGHVTRVSIAFSGTNSPVDLPDYTQLNSGEIAPNMEPLLAAVRDYTLAHGLTADHVIVTGYSLGAAYTNVMAKYADTLAGGFFADSSYIAHEVPYTYEGQDRVLNIGYENDVVHRAAGSFPSFGEAVAHAPGLMGQDYALGSATDNLILFSDDYASPGWPFGPFALYNIVGGWSAHLAGITSDAIDRITHSAFYDFTARDSLVIVSNLSGAARPVTWVEDLPRPSDTHGHVGDSAFLIGSQYDDRLRGNVGNDYIDAMGGDDTIRPGPGQNRVEGGTGTDTLELNGRPGDWTVSKLSDGTLAFSSPSQGLNIVSGVEKVAFLNGQHYAIGADHLEDQTWSGLLDWRNQDIGFTSALQGTAGNDTLTGSRVFGLAGNDTITGTAQADLLYGGAGRDWLDGRGGNDAIYGGEGNDTLTGGGGVDLLNGGLGDDLFVVNAAQPGRVTVEDFRLSDVEHDMIRIVGSAYHTAAEVLDHAEQTEDGVMIHLGSVNLLVEHMLLSNLSSDMLIVG
;
A
#
# COMPACT_ATOMS: atom_id res chain seq x y z
N MET A 1 7.10 9.83 -0.10
CA MET A 1 5.79 9.92 0.60
C MET A 1 5.52 8.54 1.16
N GLY A 2 4.81 8.44 2.28
CA GLY A 2 4.44 7.14 2.85
C GLY A 2 2.93 6.95 2.87
N MET A 3 2.48 5.69 2.77
CA MET A 3 1.07 5.31 2.81
C MET A 3 0.32 5.86 4.03
N PHE A 4 1.04 6.03 5.15
CA PHE A 4 0.46 6.51 6.41
C PHE A 4 0.83 7.97 6.73
N ASP A 5 1.28 8.74 5.72
CA ASP A 5 1.53 10.17 5.88
C ASP A 5 0.29 10.89 6.42
N TYR A 6 0.49 11.63 7.50
CA TYR A 6 -0.58 12.23 8.31
C TYR A 6 -0.24 13.66 8.70
N ARG A 7 -0.95 14.61 8.06
CA ARG A 7 -0.95 16.04 8.41
C ARG A 7 0.45 16.65 8.54
N ARG A 8 0.86 16.95 9.78
CA ARG A 8 2.06 17.70 10.13
C ARG A 8 3.27 16.83 10.42
N PHE A 9 3.08 15.51 10.46
CA PHE A 9 4.13 14.57 10.80
C PHE A 9 4.99 14.28 9.56
N SER A 10 6.29 14.13 9.78
CA SER A 10 7.16 13.53 8.76
C SER A 10 6.77 12.08 8.51
N THR A 11 7.13 11.52 7.36
CA THR A 11 6.86 10.13 7.00
C THR A 11 7.27 9.13 8.09
N THR A 12 8.46 9.30 8.68
CA THR A 12 8.91 8.47 9.81
C THR A 12 8.04 8.62 11.07
N GLN A 13 7.60 9.84 11.40
CA GLN A 13 6.71 10.06 12.54
C GLN A 13 5.30 9.51 12.29
N SER A 14 4.86 9.56 11.04
CA SER A 14 3.60 8.99 10.57
C SER A 14 3.58 7.47 10.66
N ALA A 15 4.65 6.81 10.24
CA ALA A 15 4.86 5.38 10.41
C ALA A 15 4.79 4.97 11.90
N GLU A 16 5.56 5.64 12.78
CA GLU A 16 5.51 5.39 14.22
C GLU A 16 4.10 5.57 14.80
N LEU A 17 3.38 6.59 14.34
CA LEU A 17 2.03 6.88 14.78
C LEU A 17 1.04 5.80 14.32
N ALA A 18 1.16 5.27 13.10
CA ALA A 18 0.36 4.18 12.59
C ALA A 18 0.57 2.89 13.40
N GLU A 19 1.82 2.52 13.67
CA GLU A 19 2.15 1.36 14.50
C GLU A 19 1.70 1.51 15.96
N THR A 20 2.05 2.63 16.60
CA THR A 20 1.71 2.89 18.01
C THR A 20 0.21 2.91 18.20
N SER A 21 -0.53 3.54 17.27
CA SER A 21 -1.98 3.57 17.34
C SER A 21 -2.62 2.20 17.15
N LEU A 22 -2.11 1.35 16.23
CA LEU A 22 -2.61 -0.02 16.06
C LEU A 22 -2.37 -0.86 17.33
N LYS A 23 -1.16 -0.81 17.89
CA LYS A 23 -0.80 -1.54 19.12
C LYS A 23 -1.69 -1.10 20.29
N ILE A 24 -1.98 0.20 20.41
CA ILE A 24 -2.90 0.73 21.42
C ILE A 24 -4.37 0.32 21.16
N ALA A 25 -4.84 0.46 19.93
CA ALA A 25 -6.22 0.16 19.53
C ALA A 25 -6.55 -1.32 19.76
N THR A 26 -5.65 -2.21 19.34
CA THR A 26 -5.78 -3.66 19.53
C THR A 26 -5.66 -4.03 21.00
N PHE A 27 -4.77 -3.41 21.79
CA PHE A 27 -4.73 -3.60 23.25
C PHE A 27 -6.05 -3.23 23.92
N GLY A 28 -6.69 -2.14 23.47
CA GLY A 28 -8.03 -1.74 23.90
C GLY A 28 -9.12 -2.79 23.61
N GLN A 29 -8.85 -3.80 22.79
CA GLN A 29 -9.78 -4.86 22.37
C GLN A 29 -9.47 -6.25 22.98
N LEU A 30 -8.31 -6.44 23.61
CA LEU A 30 -7.79 -7.78 23.95
C LEU A 30 -8.59 -8.57 24.98
N ASP A 31 -9.28 -7.90 25.90
CA ASP A 31 -9.93 -8.63 26.99
C ASP A 31 -11.15 -9.41 26.46
N ARG A 32 -11.91 -8.89 25.47
CA ARG A 32 -13.12 -9.52 24.93
C ARG A 32 -13.48 -9.02 23.52
N ILE A 33 -13.91 -9.94 22.63
CA ILE A 33 -14.76 -9.61 21.48
C ILE A 33 -16.12 -10.29 21.70
N PHE A 34 -17.23 -9.58 21.57
CA PHE A 34 -18.58 -10.05 21.94
C PHE A 34 -18.67 -10.65 23.36
N GLY A 35 -17.87 -10.15 24.30
CA GLY A 35 -17.80 -10.70 25.65
C GLY A 35 -16.99 -12.00 25.80
N MET A 36 -16.31 -12.47 24.75
CA MET A 36 -15.53 -13.72 24.73
C MET A 36 -14.03 -13.45 24.54
N ASP A 37 -13.21 -14.30 25.14
CA ASP A 37 -11.75 -14.28 25.01
C ASP A 37 -11.31 -14.38 23.53
N ILE A 38 -10.42 -13.47 23.11
CA ILE A 38 -9.97 -13.36 21.72
C ILE A 38 -9.20 -14.61 21.25
N GLY A 39 -8.48 -15.27 22.16
CA GLY A 39 -7.81 -16.55 21.89
C GLY A 39 -8.81 -17.65 21.57
N LYS A 40 -10.01 -17.64 22.17
CA LYS A 40 -11.07 -18.59 21.84
C LYS A 40 -11.77 -18.27 20.52
N ILE A 41 -11.92 -16.99 20.17
CA ILE A 41 -12.52 -16.56 18.90
C ILE A 41 -11.59 -16.85 17.73
N THR A 42 -10.33 -16.45 17.83
CA THR A 42 -9.30 -16.78 16.83
C THR A 42 -9.17 -18.29 16.64
N ASN A 43 -9.30 -19.10 17.70
CA ASN A 43 -9.33 -20.56 17.58
C ASN A 43 -10.62 -21.12 16.95
N ALA A 44 -11.76 -20.47 17.16
CA ALA A 44 -13.06 -20.89 16.65
C ALA A 44 -13.27 -20.53 15.16
N PHE A 45 -12.64 -19.45 14.69
CA PHE A 45 -12.82 -18.90 13.34
C PHE A 45 -11.55 -18.94 12.48
N GLY A 46 -10.40 -19.29 13.05
CA GLY A 46 -9.11 -19.34 12.36
C GLY A 46 -8.14 -20.40 12.90
N GLY A 47 -8.67 -21.43 13.59
CA GLY A 47 -7.97 -22.63 14.09
C GLY A 47 -6.49 -22.44 14.45
N SER A 48 -6.15 -22.32 15.74
CA SER A 48 -4.74 -22.27 16.17
C SER A 48 -3.94 -23.40 15.53
N LEU A 49 -3.12 -23.03 14.55
CA LEU A 49 -2.06 -23.87 14.05
C LEU A 49 -0.91 -23.83 15.08
N PRO A 50 -0.14 -24.93 15.23
CA PRO A 50 1.07 -24.94 16.04
C PRO A 50 2.01 -23.76 15.69
N ASP A 51 2.83 -23.31 16.65
CA ASP A 51 3.87 -22.31 16.38
C ASP A 51 4.76 -22.78 15.19
N GLY A 52 4.97 -21.90 14.22
CA GLY A 52 5.61 -22.19 12.93
C GLY A 52 4.65 -22.55 11.78
N LEU A 53 3.37 -22.80 12.07
CA LEU A 53 2.30 -22.95 11.07
C LEU A 53 1.30 -21.78 11.11
N ALA A 54 1.32 -20.96 12.16
CA ALA A 54 0.50 -19.74 12.22
C ALA A 54 0.94 -18.69 11.18
N ALA A 55 0.00 -17.83 10.79
CA ALA A 55 0.28 -16.62 10.02
C ALA A 55 1.19 -15.65 10.80
N ASN A 56 1.68 -14.61 10.12
CA ASN A 56 2.51 -13.56 10.70
C ASN A 56 1.76 -12.87 11.87
N ARG A 57 2.43 -12.68 13.01
CA ARG A 57 1.80 -12.19 14.23
C ARG A 57 2.60 -11.13 14.95
N ALA A 58 1.96 -10.00 15.20
CA ALA A 58 2.44 -8.99 16.13
C ALA A 58 2.35 -9.48 17.58
N HIS A 59 3.31 -9.05 18.39
CA HIS A 59 3.25 -9.25 19.82
C HIS A 59 2.25 -8.27 20.43
N ILE A 60 1.08 -8.77 20.84
CA ILE A 60 0.00 -7.91 21.29
C ILE A 60 0.21 -7.50 22.75
N ALA A 61 0.94 -6.41 22.94
CA ALA A 61 1.20 -5.76 24.22
C ALA A 61 1.16 -4.25 24.03
N LEU A 62 0.97 -3.51 25.14
CA LEU A 62 1.19 -2.07 25.09
C LEU A 62 2.62 -1.77 24.62
N PRO A 63 2.81 -0.74 23.77
CA PRO A 63 4.16 -0.32 23.39
C PRO A 63 4.98 0.05 24.63
N GLU A 64 6.31 -0.05 24.52
CA GLU A 64 7.20 0.32 25.62
C GLU A 64 6.93 1.77 26.07
N GLY A 65 6.93 2.00 27.39
CA GLY A 65 6.61 3.29 27.98
C GLY A 65 5.12 3.58 28.18
N TRP A 66 4.22 2.79 27.60
CA TRP A 66 2.77 3.00 27.73
C TRP A 66 2.16 2.25 28.94
N SER A 67 1.21 2.89 29.62
CA SER A 67 0.48 2.30 30.74
C SER A 67 -0.95 2.85 30.89
N LYS A 68 -1.83 2.10 31.56
CA LYS A 68 -3.22 2.52 31.83
C LYS A 68 -3.27 3.66 32.86
N VAL A 69 -4.05 4.69 32.56
CA VAL A 69 -4.41 5.75 33.50
C VAL A 69 -5.70 5.36 34.22
N GLY A 70 -5.67 5.31 35.56
CA GLY A 70 -6.82 4.93 36.37
C GLY A 70 -7.79 6.10 36.65
N PRO A 71 -9.06 5.82 37.04
CA PRO A 71 -10.10 6.84 37.21
C PRO A 71 -9.70 7.90 38.24
N ALA A 72 -9.02 7.52 39.33
CA ALA A 72 -8.56 8.46 40.35
C ALA A 72 -7.53 9.48 39.81
N ALA A 73 -6.67 9.08 38.87
CA ALA A 73 -5.71 9.98 38.24
C ALA A 73 -6.40 11.02 37.33
N LEU A 74 -7.53 10.64 36.72
CA LEU A 74 -8.40 11.54 35.95
C LEU A 74 -9.37 12.35 36.82
N GLY A 75 -9.34 12.21 38.15
CA GLY A 75 -10.30 12.87 39.05
C GLY A 75 -11.72 12.31 38.97
N LEU A 76 -11.88 11.08 38.47
CA LEU A 76 -13.15 10.36 38.35
C LEU A 76 -13.33 9.34 39.48
N GLY A 77 -14.59 9.02 39.79
CA GLY A 77 -14.94 7.97 40.74
C GLY A 77 -14.77 6.56 40.16
N PRO A 78 -14.69 5.51 41.00
CA PRO A 78 -14.54 4.12 40.55
C PRO A 78 -15.72 3.62 39.69
N GLU A 79 -16.88 4.26 39.76
CA GLU A 79 -18.04 3.99 38.92
C GLU A 79 -17.89 4.43 37.46
N ALA A 80 -16.86 5.21 37.13
CA ALA A 80 -16.57 5.64 35.77
C ALA A 80 -16.01 4.50 34.89
N VAL A 81 -15.54 3.42 35.51
CA VAL A 81 -14.99 2.25 34.83
C VAL A 81 -15.81 0.99 35.13
N ASP A 82 -15.76 0.01 34.23
CA ASP A 82 -16.31 -1.32 34.45
C ASP A 82 -15.37 -2.21 35.29
N ALA A 83 -15.73 -3.48 35.44
CA ALA A 83 -14.96 -4.45 36.23
C ALA A 83 -13.57 -4.77 35.65
N ASP A 84 -13.37 -4.53 34.34
CA ASP A 84 -12.13 -4.78 33.61
C ASP A 84 -11.30 -3.49 33.46
N GLY A 85 -11.80 -2.37 34.00
CA GLY A 85 -11.12 -1.07 34.05
C GLY A 85 -11.35 -0.19 32.83
N TYR A 86 -12.33 -0.51 31.99
CA TYR A 86 -12.71 0.29 30.83
C TYR A 86 -13.63 1.43 31.22
N TYR A 87 -13.36 2.64 30.74
CA TYR A 87 -14.22 3.79 30.94
C TYR A 87 -15.53 3.62 30.19
N ILE A 88 -16.64 3.82 30.90
CA ILE A 88 -17.99 3.62 30.37
C ILE A 88 -18.49 4.92 29.76
N ILE A 89 -18.81 4.87 28.47
CA ILE A 89 -19.55 5.91 27.76
C ILE A 89 -21.01 5.49 27.75
N LYS A 90 -21.92 6.43 27.97
CA LYS A 90 -23.35 6.12 28.01
C LYS A 90 -23.86 5.81 26.60
N SER A 91 -24.49 4.66 26.39
CA SER A 91 -25.20 4.34 25.15
C SER A 91 -26.45 5.23 24.99
N PRO A 92 -26.74 5.79 23.80
CA PRO A 92 -27.97 6.54 23.54
C PRO A 92 -29.21 5.62 23.60
N LEU A 93 -29.03 4.34 23.28
CA LEU A 93 -30.11 3.35 23.20
C LEU A 93 -30.30 2.60 24.52
N THR A 94 -29.21 2.16 25.15
CA THR A 94 -29.27 1.22 26.30
C THR A 94 -28.83 1.82 27.63
N GLY A 95 -28.34 3.06 27.62
CA GLY A 95 -27.82 3.74 28.81
C GLY A 95 -26.52 3.10 29.31
N THR A 96 -26.46 2.79 30.61
CA THR A 96 -25.28 2.17 31.26
C THR A 96 -25.52 0.72 31.69
N THR A 97 -26.67 0.14 31.30
CA THR A 97 -27.20 -1.12 31.85
C THR A 97 -26.35 -2.35 31.48
N TYR A 98 -25.50 -2.25 30.45
CA TYR A 98 -24.69 -3.34 29.89
C TYR A 98 -23.29 -2.87 29.48
N SER A 99 -22.67 -2.07 30.34
CA SER A 99 -21.34 -1.45 30.20
C SER A 99 -21.12 -0.45 29.03
N GLY A 100 -22.09 -0.26 28.12
CA GLY A 100 -22.08 0.79 27.09
C GLY A 100 -20.84 0.76 26.19
N PRO A 101 -20.64 1.76 25.31
CA PRO A 101 -19.38 1.92 24.60
C PRO A 101 -18.23 2.16 25.58
N GLN A 102 -17.05 1.63 25.26
CA GLN A 102 -15.92 1.55 26.18
C GLN A 102 -14.68 2.26 25.64
N ALA A 103 -13.83 2.75 26.53
CA ALA A 103 -12.53 3.29 26.18
C ALA A 103 -11.47 2.97 27.25
N GLN A 104 -10.22 2.90 26.83
CA GLN A 104 -9.07 2.95 27.73
C GLN A 104 -8.35 4.28 27.60
N ILE A 105 -7.92 4.83 28.73
CA ILE A 105 -7.04 5.99 28.77
C ILE A 105 -5.65 5.50 29.10
N LEU A 106 -4.70 5.85 28.24
CA LEU A 106 -3.32 5.40 28.33
C LEU A 106 -2.39 6.61 28.35
N GLU A 107 -1.23 6.44 28.93
CA GLU A 107 -0.17 7.45 28.95
C GLU A 107 1.16 6.81 28.58
N GLU A 108 1.97 7.56 27.85
CA GLU A 108 3.37 7.26 27.62
C GLU A 108 4.22 8.05 28.62
N ARG A 109 5.25 7.41 29.18
CA ARG A 109 6.22 8.07 30.05
C ARG A 109 7.65 7.95 29.52
N ASP A 110 8.41 9.04 29.66
CA ASP A 110 9.85 9.02 29.41
C ASP A 110 10.62 8.24 30.49
N ALA A 111 11.92 8.05 30.30
CA ALA A 111 12.79 7.36 31.26
C ALA A 111 12.90 8.06 32.63
N ALA A 112 12.52 9.34 32.73
CA ALA A 112 12.45 10.09 33.98
C ALA A 112 11.07 10.01 34.65
N GLY A 113 10.10 9.36 34.00
CA GLY A 113 8.74 9.17 34.48
C GLY A 113 7.79 10.32 34.16
N HIS A 114 8.15 11.29 33.32
CA HIS A 114 7.24 12.34 32.88
C HIS A 114 6.30 11.84 31.79
N VAL A 115 5.04 12.28 31.82
CA VAL A 115 4.07 11.95 30.77
C VAL A 115 4.42 12.72 29.49
N THR A 116 4.57 12.01 28.37
CA THR A 116 4.94 12.57 27.07
C THR A 116 3.79 12.57 26.08
N ARG A 117 2.93 11.54 26.11
CA ARG A 117 1.73 11.41 25.28
C ARG A 117 0.58 10.83 26.10
N VAL A 118 -0.64 11.15 25.69
CA VAL A 118 -1.88 10.58 26.24
C VAL A 118 -2.66 9.94 25.09
N SER A 119 -3.27 8.78 25.32
CA SER A 119 -4.16 8.18 24.33
C SER A 119 -5.54 7.92 24.88
N ILE A 120 -6.53 8.17 24.01
CA ILE A 120 -7.92 7.73 24.16
C ILE A 120 -8.11 6.60 23.16
N ALA A 121 -8.16 5.37 23.66
CA ALA A 121 -8.36 4.17 22.86
C ALA A 121 -9.80 3.69 23.01
N PHE A 122 -10.67 4.00 22.05
CA PHE A 122 -12.03 3.47 22.03
C PHE A 122 -12.01 1.99 21.70
N SER A 123 -12.76 1.21 22.47
CA SER A 123 -12.87 -0.23 22.27
C SER A 123 -13.85 -0.57 21.16
N GLY A 124 -13.58 -1.67 20.46
CA GLY A 124 -14.47 -2.27 19.48
C GLY A 124 -15.73 -2.89 20.11
N THR A 125 -16.24 -3.94 19.48
CA THR A 125 -17.44 -4.67 19.93
C THR A 125 -17.14 -5.58 21.13
N ASN A 126 -16.83 -5.01 22.28
CA ASN A 126 -16.52 -5.76 23.51
C ASN A 126 -17.79 -6.33 24.17
N SER A 127 -18.97 -5.79 23.83
CA SER A 127 -20.27 -6.17 24.38
C SER A 127 -21.32 -6.37 23.28
N PRO A 128 -22.25 -7.35 23.40
CA PRO A 128 -23.33 -7.51 22.43
C PRO A 128 -24.24 -6.27 22.24
N VAL A 129 -24.26 -5.34 23.20
CA VAL A 129 -25.06 -4.10 23.11
C VAL A 129 -24.43 -3.02 22.23
N ASP A 130 -23.18 -3.22 21.82
CA ASP A 130 -22.46 -2.33 20.92
C ASP A 130 -23.03 -2.38 19.49
N LEU A 131 -23.65 -3.51 19.10
CA LEU A 131 -24.26 -3.73 17.79
C LEU A 131 -25.46 -2.81 17.49
N PRO A 132 -26.39 -2.54 18.43
CA PRO A 132 -27.39 -1.48 18.23
C PRO A 132 -26.81 -0.08 18.06
N ASP A 133 -25.74 0.26 18.80
CA ASP A 133 -25.13 1.60 18.76
C ASP A 133 -24.44 1.88 17.41
N TYR A 134 -24.08 0.84 16.64
CA TYR A 134 -23.66 0.98 15.23
C TYR A 134 -24.60 1.84 14.39
N THR A 135 -25.91 1.72 14.62
CA THR A 135 -26.91 2.47 13.86
C THR A 135 -26.87 3.98 14.10
N GLN A 136 -26.19 4.42 15.17
CA GLN A 136 -26.15 5.80 15.65
C GLN A 136 -24.79 6.49 15.41
N LEU A 137 -23.78 5.78 14.91
CA LEU A 137 -22.44 6.35 14.73
C LEU A 137 -22.44 7.44 13.65
N ASN A 138 -23.04 7.13 12.49
CA ASN A 138 -23.12 8.05 11.35
C ASN A 138 -23.82 9.38 11.72
N SER A 139 -24.88 9.31 12.52
CA SER A 139 -25.63 10.50 12.98
C SER A 139 -24.84 11.32 14.00
N GLY A 140 -23.94 10.69 14.75
CA GLY A 140 -23.15 11.32 15.78
C GLY A 140 -23.90 11.62 17.07
N GLU A 141 -25.09 11.03 17.27
CA GLU A 141 -25.92 11.22 18.47
C GLU A 141 -25.21 10.80 19.76
N ILE A 142 -24.22 9.90 19.67
CA ILE A 142 -23.38 9.50 20.80
C ILE A 142 -22.44 10.60 21.27
N ALA A 143 -22.02 11.54 20.41
CA ALA A 143 -20.92 12.46 20.71
C ALA A 143 -21.06 13.20 22.06
N PRO A 144 -22.23 13.75 22.45
CA PRO A 144 -22.39 14.41 23.75
C PRO A 144 -22.16 13.50 24.97
N ASN A 145 -22.32 12.17 24.82
CA ASN A 145 -22.09 11.22 25.91
C ASN A 145 -20.60 10.99 26.19
N MET A 146 -19.71 11.39 25.28
CA MET A 146 -18.26 11.33 25.48
C MET A 146 -17.75 12.48 26.37
N GLU A 147 -18.49 13.60 26.43
CA GLU A 147 -18.07 14.85 27.09
C GLU A 147 -17.49 14.68 28.51
N PRO A 148 -18.09 13.88 29.43
CA PRO A 148 -17.56 13.75 30.78
C PRO A 148 -16.15 13.13 30.83
N LEU A 149 -15.91 12.10 30.00
CA LEU A 149 -14.61 11.45 29.90
C LEU A 149 -13.59 12.38 29.22
N LEU A 150 -13.99 13.00 28.12
CA LEU A 150 -13.13 13.90 27.34
C LEU A 150 -12.70 15.14 28.15
N ALA A 151 -13.60 15.71 28.96
CA ALA A 151 -13.25 16.80 29.86
C ALA A 151 -12.21 16.38 30.91
N ALA A 152 -12.33 15.17 31.47
CA ALA A 152 -11.36 14.64 32.44
C ALA A 152 -10.00 14.37 31.79
N VAL A 153 -9.97 13.81 30.58
CA VAL A 153 -8.72 13.59 29.82
C VAL A 153 -8.05 14.91 29.44
N ARG A 154 -8.82 15.93 29.00
CA ARG A 154 -8.29 17.28 28.77
C ARG A 154 -7.59 17.81 30.02
N ASP A 155 -8.29 17.79 31.15
CA ASP A 155 -7.77 18.36 32.40
C ASP A 155 -6.52 17.61 32.87
N TYR A 156 -6.48 16.28 32.70
CA TYR A 156 -5.30 15.46 32.95
C TYR A 156 -4.11 15.83 32.06
N THR A 157 -4.36 16.01 30.76
CA THR A 157 -3.36 16.36 29.76
C THR A 157 -2.74 17.73 30.09
N LEU A 158 -3.59 18.72 30.37
CA LEU A 158 -3.15 20.07 30.77
C LEU A 158 -2.39 20.07 32.09
N ALA A 159 -2.79 19.24 33.07
CA ALA A 159 -2.10 19.12 34.35
C ALA A 159 -0.66 18.57 34.22
N HIS A 160 -0.36 17.85 33.14
CA HIS A 160 0.98 17.37 32.80
C HIS A 160 1.76 18.32 31.90
N GLY A 161 1.22 19.52 31.62
CA GLY A 161 1.88 20.51 30.77
C GLY A 161 1.85 20.17 29.27
N LEU A 162 0.99 19.21 28.88
CA LEU A 162 0.81 18.79 27.50
C LEU A 162 -0.35 19.55 26.84
N THR A 163 -0.33 19.58 25.52
CA THR A 163 -1.39 20.14 24.66
C THR A 163 -2.03 19.05 23.80
N ALA A 164 -3.08 19.40 23.06
CA ALA A 164 -3.87 18.43 22.29
C ALA A 164 -3.06 17.66 21.22
N ASP A 165 -2.01 18.28 20.69
CA ASP A 165 -1.04 17.66 19.78
C ASP A 165 -0.26 16.47 20.37
N HIS A 166 -0.28 16.30 21.70
CA HIS A 166 0.27 15.14 22.41
C HIS A 166 -0.78 14.04 22.66
N VAL A 167 -2.01 14.23 22.18
CA VAL A 167 -3.10 13.28 22.33
C VAL A 167 -3.27 12.43 21.07
N ILE A 168 -3.29 11.11 21.25
CA ILE A 168 -3.61 10.13 20.21
C ILE A 168 -5.00 9.57 20.49
N VAL A 169 -5.93 9.79 19.58
CA VAL A 169 -7.26 9.18 19.59
C VAL A 169 -7.26 8.03 18.59
N THR A 170 -7.59 6.83 19.07
CA THR A 170 -7.57 5.64 18.22
C THR A 170 -8.61 4.61 18.65
N GLY A 171 -8.78 3.60 17.81
CA GLY A 171 -9.64 2.46 18.06
C GLY A 171 -9.63 1.53 16.86
N TYR A 172 -10.12 0.31 17.07
CA TYR A 172 -10.25 -0.72 16.04
C TYR A 172 -11.73 -1.06 15.88
N SER A 173 -12.19 -1.35 14.65
CA SER A 173 -13.59 -1.70 14.38
C SER A 173 -14.57 -0.60 14.84
N LEU A 174 -15.56 -0.93 15.67
CA LEU A 174 -16.45 0.05 16.28
C LEU A 174 -15.71 1.18 17.05
N GLY A 175 -14.58 0.87 17.69
CA GLY A 175 -13.74 1.87 18.36
C GLY A 175 -13.19 2.90 17.37
N ALA A 176 -12.86 2.47 16.16
CA ALA A 176 -12.42 3.35 15.08
C ALA A 176 -13.56 4.27 14.61
N ALA A 177 -14.81 3.80 14.62
CA ALA A 177 -15.96 4.65 14.34
C ALA A 177 -16.18 5.71 15.43
N TYR A 178 -15.97 5.38 16.71
CA TYR A 178 -15.97 6.38 17.78
C TYR A 178 -14.84 7.40 17.63
N THR A 179 -13.67 6.97 17.15
CA THR A 179 -12.56 7.86 16.79
C THR A 179 -12.99 8.87 15.72
N ASN A 180 -13.68 8.40 14.67
CA ASN A 180 -14.22 9.26 13.60
C ASN A 180 -15.32 10.21 14.10
N VAL A 181 -16.22 9.74 14.97
CA VAL A 181 -17.23 10.59 15.60
C VAL A 181 -16.58 11.66 16.48
N MET A 182 -15.59 11.30 17.30
CA MET A 182 -14.87 12.27 18.12
C MET A 182 -14.14 13.29 17.24
N ALA A 183 -13.53 12.86 16.14
CA ALA A 183 -12.89 13.76 15.18
C ALA A 183 -13.90 14.75 14.59
N LYS A 184 -15.09 14.29 14.15
CA LYS A 184 -16.16 15.13 13.61
C LYS A 184 -16.60 16.24 14.57
N TYR A 185 -16.57 15.99 15.88
CA TYR A 185 -16.98 16.92 16.93
C TYR A 185 -15.82 17.47 17.78
N ALA A 186 -14.58 17.35 17.30
CA ALA A 186 -13.39 17.74 18.05
C ALA A 186 -13.37 19.24 18.42
N ASP A 187 -14.01 20.08 17.60
CA ASP A 187 -14.10 21.54 17.79
C ASP A 187 -15.10 21.96 18.87
N THR A 188 -15.99 21.05 19.30
CA THR A 188 -17.05 21.35 20.28
C THR A 188 -16.92 20.56 21.56
N LEU A 189 -16.51 19.29 21.47
CA LEU A 189 -16.32 18.43 22.64
C LEU A 189 -15.16 18.93 23.52
N ALA A 190 -15.35 18.85 24.83
CA ALA A 190 -14.42 19.33 25.84
C ALA A 190 -13.96 20.79 25.63
N GLY A 191 -14.81 21.63 25.01
CA GLY A 191 -14.51 23.01 24.67
C GLY A 191 -13.54 23.19 23.49
N GLY A 192 -13.46 22.21 22.59
CA GLY A 192 -12.63 22.27 21.39
C GLY A 192 -11.17 21.88 21.60
N PHE A 193 -10.82 21.37 22.79
CA PHE A 193 -9.43 21.02 23.13
C PHE A 193 -8.83 20.04 22.13
N PHE A 194 -9.58 19.03 21.70
CA PHE A 194 -9.03 17.93 20.92
C PHE A 194 -8.88 18.21 19.41
N ALA A 195 -9.22 19.40 18.91
CA ALA A 195 -9.19 19.74 17.49
C ALA A 195 -7.85 19.43 16.78
N ASP A 196 -6.73 19.62 17.50
CA ASP A 196 -5.37 19.42 16.98
C ASP A 196 -4.74 18.06 17.35
N SER A 197 -5.52 17.16 17.96
CA SER A 197 -5.10 15.80 18.32
C SER A 197 -4.85 14.95 17.08
N SER A 198 -4.10 13.86 17.26
CA SER A 198 -3.88 12.85 16.23
C SER A 198 -5.01 11.82 16.26
N TYR A 199 -5.73 11.65 15.15
CA TYR A 199 -6.82 10.68 15.03
C TYR A 199 -6.43 9.61 14.01
N ILE A 200 -6.16 8.39 14.49
CA ILE A 200 -5.83 7.24 13.65
C ILE A 200 -6.80 6.11 13.98
N ALA A 201 -7.58 5.66 13.00
CA ALA A 201 -8.62 4.67 13.18
C ALA A 201 -8.31 3.41 12.36
N HIS A 202 -8.58 2.23 12.91
CA HIS A 202 -8.23 0.95 12.28
C HIS A 202 -9.48 0.11 11.97
N GLU A 203 -9.59 -0.42 10.75
CA GLU A 203 -10.74 -1.21 10.27
C GLU A 203 -12.10 -0.54 10.52
N VAL A 204 -12.18 0.73 10.14
CA VAL A 204 -13.31 1.57 10.46
C VAL A 204 -14.56 1.26 9.61
N PRO A 205 -15.76 1.11 10.19
CA PRO A 205 -16.99 0.97 9.43
C PRO A 205 -17.60 2.29 8.92
N TYR A 206 -17.43 3.40 9.65
CA TYR A 206 -17.93 4.74 9.30
C TYR A 206 -16.79 5.76 9.28
N THR A 207 -16.62 6.47 8.17
CA THR A 207 -15.53 7.44 8.00
C THR A 207 -16.01 8.90 8.10
N TYR A 208 -15.15 9.75 8.63
CA TYR A 208 -15.30 11.20 8.62
C TYR A 208 -14.28 11.84 7.67
N GLU A 209 -14.75 12.31 6.51
CA GLU A 209 -13.93 12.90 5.44
C GLU A 209 -13.59 14.39 5.64
N GLY A 210 -13.89 14.97 6.80
CA GLY A 210 -13.73 16.41 7.02
C GLY A 210 -12.34 16.81 7.50
N GLN A 211 -11.79 17.86 6.90
CA GLN A 211 -10.56 18.56 7.34
C GLN A 211 -9.31 17.67 7.43
N ASP A 212 -9.23 16.60 6.63
CA ASP A 212 -8.14 15.61 6.65
C ASP A 212 -7.78 15.21 8.10
N ARG A 213 -8.83 15.02 8.93
CA ARG A 213 -8.68 14.93 10.38
C ARG A 213 -8.30 13.56 10.87
N VAL A 214 -8.73 12.54 10.16
CA VAL A 214 -8.56 11.15 10.54
C VAL A 214 -7.77 10.46 9.44
N LEU A 215 -6.81 9.63 9.84
CA LEU A 215 -6.27 8.59 8.97
C LEU A 215 -6.98 7.27 9.30
N ASN A 216 -7.70 6.72 8.35
CA ASN A 216 -8.48 5.49 8.48
C ASN A 216 -7.74 4.34 7.80
N ILE A 217 -6.95 3.61 8.57
CA ILE A 217 -6.17 2.48 8.08
C ILE A 217 -7.06 1.23 8.11
N GLY A 218 -7.12 0.48 7.03
CA GLY A 218 -7.80 -0.80 7.02
C GLY A 218 -7.61 -1.56 5.72
N TYR A 219 -8.01 -2.82 5.72
CA TYR A 219 -7.85 -3.69 4.56
C TYR A 219 -9.07 -3.63 3.65
N GLU A 220 -8.89 -3.60 2.33
CA GLU A 220 -10.01 -3.69 1.36
C GLU A 220 -10.81 -5.00 1.55
N ASN A 221 -10.12 -6.06 1.95
CA ASN A 221 -10.69 -7.40 2.06
C ASN A 221 -11.26 -7.65 3.47
N ASP A 222 -11.29 -6.60 4.31
CA ASP A 222 -12.08 -6.54 5.53
C ASP A 222 -13.47 -5.95 5.23
N VAL A 223 -14.49 -6.77 5.36
CA VAL A 223 -15.87 -6.37 5.12
C VAL A 223 -16.45 -5.35 6.11
N VAL A 224 -15.77 -5.11 7.24
CA VAL A 224 -16.11 -4.06 8.20
C VAL A 224 -15.53 -2.74 7.74
N HIS A 225 -14.33 -2.74 7.16
CA HIS A 225 -13.67 -1.53 6.71
C HIS A 225 -14.51 -0.84 5.62
N ARG A 226 -14.72 0.47 5.79
CA ARG A 226 -15.54 1.35 4.93
C ARG A 226 -16.98 0.88 4.71
N ALA A 227 -17.50 -0.10 5.46
CA ALA A 227 -18.80 -0.72 5.20
C ALA A 227 -19.98 0.26 5.08
N ALA A 228 -19.98 1.32 5.90
CA ALA A 228 -21.00 2.38 5.90
C ALA A 228 -20.50 3.71 5.30
N GLY A 229 -19.30 3.73 4.70
CA GLY A 229 -18.65 4.89 4.07
C GLY A 229 -18.75 6.16 4.91
N SER A 230 -18.93 7.29 4.23
CA SER A 230 -19.13 8.61 4.85
C SER A 230 -20.61 9.02 4.96
N PHE A 231 -21.55 8.06 4.85
CA PHE A 231 -22.98 8.37 4.77
C PHE A 231 -23.50 9.04 6.07
N PRO A 232 -24.41 10.02 5.98
CA PRO A 232 -24.95 10.73 7.15
C PRO A 232 -25.71 9.86 8.15
N SER A 233 -26.27 8.73 7.70
CA SER A 233 -26.99 7.79 8.56
C SER A 233 -26.75 6.35 8.12
N PHE A 234 -26.84 5.41 9.07
CA PHE A 234 -26.74 3.97 8.76
C PHE A 234 -27.83 3.52 7.77
N GLY A 235 -29.03 4.12 7.86
CA GLY A 235 -30.12 3.84 6.93
C GLY A 235 -29.81 4.25 5.48
N GLU A 236 -29.11 5.37 5.29
CA GLU A 236 -28.65 5.80 3.97
C GLU A 236 -27.56 4.88 3.41
N ALA A 237 -26.61 4.45 4.25
CA ALA A 237 -25.60 3.47 3.85
C ALA A 237 -26.25 2.15 3.37
N VAL A 238 -27.21 1.62 4.14
CA VAL A 238 -27.95 0.39 3.77
C VAL A 238 -28.84 0.61 2.55
N ALA A 239 -29.40 1.80 2.35
CA ALA A 239 -30.20 2.11 1.17
C ALA A 239 -29.32 2.18 -0.10
N HIS A 240 -28.08 2.65 0.03
CA HIS A 240 -27.10 2.68 -1.05
C HIS A 240 -26.60 1.28 -1.41
N ALA A 241 -26.23 0.48 -0.41
CA ALA A 241 -25.83 -0.91 -0.57
C ALA A 241 -26.65 -1.80 0.37
N PRO A 242 -27.74 -2.41 -0.14
CA PRO A 242 -28.58 -3.30 0.66
C PRO A 242 -27.79 -4.43 1.30
N GLY A 243 -27.76 -4.48 2.63
CA GLY A 243 -26.98 -5.48 3.38
C GLY A 243 -25.49 -5.17 3.52
N LEU A 244 -25.05 -3.96 3.12
CA LEU A 244 -23.65 -3.51 3.12
C LEU A 244 -22.75 -4.53 2.42
N MET A 245 -23.07 -4.82 1.15
CA MET A 245 -22.40 -5.84 0.33
C MET A 245 -21.49 -5.20 -0.71
N GLY A 246 -20.30 -5.77 -0.92
CA GLY A 246 -19.37 -5.38 -1.99
C GLY A 246 -18.91 -3.92 -1.88
N GLN A 247 -18.61 -3.47 -0.67
CA GLN A 247 -18.28 -2.08 -0.38
C GLN A 247 -16.79 -1.91 -0.49
N ASP A 248 -16.39 -1.05 -1.40
CA ASP A 248 -15.03 -0.58 -1.57
C ASP A 248 -15.18 0.85 -2.11
N TYR A 249 -15.10 1.82 -1.21
CA TYR A 249 -15.39 3.23 -1.50
C TYR A 249 -14.09 4.02 -1.59
N ALA A 250 -13.84 4.71 -2.69
CA ALA A 250 -12.73 5.67 -2.76
C ALA A 250 -12.95 6.83 -1.76
N LEU A 251 -12.18 6.85 -0.66
CA LEU A 251 -12.32 7.78 0.46
C LEU A 251 -10.98 8.40 0.80
N GLY A 252 -10.85 9.71 0.62
CA GLY A 252 -9.58 10.41 0.82
C GLY A 252 -9.02 10.36 2.25
N SER A 253 -9.82 9.98 3.26
CA SER A 253 -9.33 9.75 4.63
C SER A 253 -8.82 8.33 4.90
N ALA A 254 -9.04 7.38 4.00
CA ALA A 254 -8.79 5.95 4.22
C ALA A 254 -7.67 5.41 3.34
N THR A 255 -7.13 4.24 3.71
CA THR A 255 -6.30 3.43 2.82
C THR A 255 -7.21 2.51 2.02
N ASP A 256 -7.42 2.81 0.74
CA ASP A 256 -8.44 2.09 -0.02
C ASP A 256 -7.96 0.74 -0.56
N ASN A 257 -6.69 0.62 -0.94
CA ASN A 257 -6.13 -0.51 -1.70
C ASN A 257 -5.10 -1.33 -0.89
N LEU A 258 -5.37 -1.56 0.40
CA LEU A 258 -4.51 -2.35 1.28
C LEU A 258 -5.06 -3.78 1.44
N ILE A 259 -4.28 -4.80 1.07
CA ILE A 259 -4.70 -6.21 1.09
C ILE A 259 -3.93 -7.00 2.15
N LEU A 260 -4.67 -7.64 3.07
CA LEU A 260 -4.10 -8.67 3.95
C LEU A 260 -4.21 -10.05 3.28
N PHE A 261 -3.13 -10.55 2.71
CA PHE A 261 -3.15 -11.77 1.88
C PHE A 261 -3.07 -13.04 2.74
N SER A 262 -4.22 -13.50 3.24
CA SER A 262 -4.38 -14.69 4.08
C SER A 262 -4.80 -15.94 3.29
N ASP A 263 -4.75 -17.11 3.94
CA ASP A 263 -5.12 -18.41 3.34
C ASP A 263 -6.52 -18.40 2.71
N ASP A 264 -7.46 -17.73 3.37
CA ASP A 264 -8.83 -17.60 2.89
C ASP A 264 -8.88 -16.66 1.68
N TYR A 265 -8.25 -15.49 1.71
CA TYR A 265 -8.17 -14.58 0.56
C TYR A 265 -7.51 -15.26 -0.64
N ALA A 266 -6.51 -16.12 -0.42
CA ALA A 266 -5.87 -16.92 -1.47
C ALA A 266 -6.80 -18.00 -2.07
N SER A 267 -7.84 -18.44 -1.35
CA SER A 267 -8.74 -19.50 -1.81
C SER A 267 -9.61 -19.03 -2.99
N PRO A 268 -9.69 -19.76 -4.12
CA PRO A 268 -10.54 -19.40 -5.25
C PRO A 268 -12.04 -19.27 -4.91
N GLY A 269 -12.48 -19.92 -3.82
CA GLY A 269 -13.87 -19.89 -3.37
C GLY A 269 -14.20 -18.73 -2.42
N TRP A 270 -13.22 -17.93 -2.01
CA TRP A 270 -13.44 -16.78 -1.14
C TRP A 270 -14.37 -15.74 -1.78
N PRO A 271 -15.30 -15.12 -1.02
CA PRO A 271 -15.51 -15.20 0.44
C PRO A 271 -16.53 -16.28 0.86
N PHE A 272 -16.64 -17.41 0.16
CA PHE A 272 -17.58 -18.50 0.47
C PHE A 272 -19.04 -18.05 0.63
N GLY A 273 -19.48 -17.15 -0.24
CA GLY A 273 -20.74 -16.41 -0.13
C GLY A 273 -20.56 -15.01 -0.70
N PRO A 274 -21.51 -14.08 -0.45
CA PRO A 274 -21.33 -12.67 -0.77
C PRO A 274 -20.30 -12.02 0.17
N PHE A 275 -19.49 -11.10 -0.35
CA PHE A 275 -18.69 -10.19 0.49
C PHE A 275 -19.66 -9.19 1.14
N ALA A 276 -20.05 -9.45 2.38
CA ALA A 276 -21.08 -8.70 3.07
C ALA A 276 -20.89 -8.73 4.59
N LEU A 277 -21.27 -7.65 5.27
CA LEU A 277 -21.04 -7.51 6.72
C LEU A 277 -21.66 -8.66 7.54
N TYR A 278 -22.76 -9.27 7.07
CA TYR A 278 -23.39 -10.41 7.74
C TYR A 278 -22.70 -11.77 7.47
N ASN A 279 -21.80 -11.85 6.47
CA ASN A 279 -21.06 -13.07 6.14
C ASN A 279 -19.80 -13.19 7.01
N ILE A 280 -20.00 -13.52 8.29
CA ILE A 280 -18.92 -13.62 9.30
C ILE A 280 -17.83 -14.62 8.90
N VAL A 281 -18.19 -15.75 8.27
CA VAL A 281 -17.23 -16.78 7.89
C VAL A 281 -16.41 -16.39 6.66
N GLY A 282 -16.95 -15.50 5.82
CA GLY A 282 -16.38 -15.18 4.52
C GLY A 282 -15.65 -13.85 4.41
N GLY A 283 -16.12 -12.80 5.09
CA GLY A 283 -15.61 -11.44 4.92
C GLY A 283 -14.92 -10.83 6.14
N TRP A 284 -14.94 -11.50 7.30
CA TRP A 284 -14.36 -10.98 8.55
C TRP A 284 -12.95 -11.54 8.85
N SER A 285 -12.41 -12.36 7.98
CA SER A 285 -11.10 -12.98 8.17
C SER A 285 -10.00 -11.92 8.31
N ALA A 286 -9.93 -10.96 7.39
CA ALA A 286 -9.01 -9.84 7.46
C ALA A 286 -9.26 -8.99 8.73
N HIS A 287 -10.52 -8.74 9.08
CA HIS A 287 -10.90 -8.04 10.32
C HIS A 287 -10.34 -8.70 11.60
N LEU A 288 -10.36 -10.02 11.66
CA LEU A 288 -9.91 -10.75 12.84
C LEU A 288 -8.39 -10.96 12.82
N ALA A 289 -7.83 -11.21 11.64
CA ALA A 289 -6.40 -11.39 11.45
C ALA A 289 -5.62 -10.09 11.72
N GLY A 290 -6.14 -8.95 11.27
CA GLY A 290 -5.56 -7.62 11.45
C GLY A 290 -5.27 -7.24 12.91
N ILE A 291 -6.09 -7.72 13.85
CA ILE A 291 -5.87 -7.50 15.30
C ILE A 291 -4.53 -8.07 15.77
N THR A 292 -4.11 -9.18 15.15
CA THR A 292 -2.93 -9.93 15.57
C THR A 292 -1.81 -9.90 14.54
N SER A 293 -2.01 -9.27 13.39
CA SER A 293 -1.02 -9.22 12.30
C SER A 293 0.05 -8.16 12.57
N ASP A 294 1.23 -8.39 12.02
CA ASP A 294 2.34 -7.44 11.96
C ASP A 294 2.40 -6.68 10.61
N ALA A 295 1.35 -6.76 9.78
CA ALA A 295 1.34 -6.17 8.44
C ALA A 295 1.71 -4.68 8.42
N ILE A 296 1.13 -3.85 9.29
CA ILE A 296 1.45 -2.41 9.36
C ILE A 296 2.92 -2.16 9.73
N ASP A 297 3.50 -3.00 10.60
CA ASP A 297 4.92 -2.95 10.97
C ASP A 297 5.79 -3.28 9.75
N ARG A 298 5.43 -4.32 8.98
CA ARG A 298 6.15 -4.68 7.76
C ARG A 298 6.03 -3.63 6.65
N ILE A 299 4.87 -3.02 6.46
CA ILE A 299 4.69 -1.93 5.49
C ILE A 299 5.62 -0.75 5.81
N THR A 300 5.62 -0.31 7.07
CA THR A 300 6.41 0.86 7.50
C THR A 300 7.92 0.64 7.48
N HIS A 301 8.36 -0.63 7.52
CA HIS A 301 9.77 -1.01 7.45
C HIS A 301 10.19 -1.53 6.07
N SER A 302 9.29 -1.51 5.08
CA SER A 302 9.63 -1.92 3.73
C SER A 302 10.68 -0.98 3.10
N ALA A 303 11.56 -1.54 2.29
CA ALA A 303 12.52 -0.80 1.47
C ALA A 303 11.84 0.21 0.53
N PHE A 304 10.56 0.02 0.22
CA PHE A 304 9.78 0.85 -0.69
C PHE A 304 8.74 1.74 -0.01
N TYR A 305 8.72 1.81 1.33
CA TYR A 305 7.71 2.60 2.06
C TYR A 305 7.64 4.06 1.60
N ASP A 306 8.78 4.69 1.34
CA ASP A 306 8.87 6.10 0.91
C ASP A 306 8.39 6.36 -0.53
N PHE A 307 8.04 5.31 -1.28
CA PHE A 307 7.41 5.39 -2.60
C PHE A 307 5.89 5.16 -2.55
N THR A 308 5.35 4.75 -1.41
CA THR A 308 3.92 4.51 -1.27
C THR A 308 3.14 5.81 -1.08
N ALA A 309 1.89 5.81 -1.53
CA ALA A 309 0.89 6.82 -1.24
C ALA A 309 -0.29 6.17 -0.51
N ARG A 310 -1.19 7.00 0.04
CA ARG A 310 -2.33 6.54 0.85
C ARG A 310 -3.19 5.48 0.13
N ASP A 311 -3.36 5.65 -1.18
CA ASP A 311 -4.17 4.78 -2.04
C ASP A 311 -3.34 3.88 -2.96
N SER A 312 -2.03 3.73 -2.72
CA SER A 312 -1.23 2.72 -3.42
C SER A 312 -1.79 1.32 -3.16
N LEU A 313 -1.75 0.46 -4.18
CA LEU A 313 -2.03 -0.97 -4.02
C LEU A 313 -0.91 -1.61 -3.22
N VAL A 314 -1.20 -2.05 -2.00
CA VAL A 314 -0.24 -2.69 -1.10
C VAL A 314 -0.75 -4.07 -0.69
N ILE A 315 0.01 -5.11 -1.01
CA ILE A 315 -0.35 -6.51 -0.77
C ILE A 315 0.62 -7.13 0.21
N VAL A 316 0.11 -7.52 1.38
CA VAL A 316 0.96 -7.93 2.50
C VAL A 316 0.74 -9.41 2.82
N SER A 317 1.82 -10.21 2.72
CA SER A 317 1.79 -11.64 3.04
C SER A 317 1.28 -11.87 4.46
N ASN A 318 0.22 -12.65 4.59
CA ASN A 318 -0.32 -13.10 5.87
C ASN A 318 -0.74 -14.58 5.82
N LEU A 319 -0.06 -15.35 4.96
CA LEU A 319 -0.28 -16.78 4.78
C LEU A 319 0.17 -17.56 6.01
N SER A 320 -0.53 -18.66 6.29
CA SER A 320 -0.09 -19.68 7.23
C SER A 320 1.13 -20.42 6.71
N GLY A 321 1.90 -21.04 7.61
CA GLY A 321 3.05 -21.87 7.21
C GLY A 321 2.67 -23.09 6.36
N ALA A 322 1.38 -23.46 6.31
CA ALA A 322 0.89 -24.53 5.44
C ALA A 322 0.62 -24.05 4.01
N ALA A 323 0.16 -22.81 3.84
CA ALA A 323 -0.16 -22.24 2.53
C ALA A 323 1.07 -21.60 1.86
N ARG A 324 1.92 -20.92 2.64
CA ARG A 324 3.08 -20.15 2.15
C ARG A 324 3.97 -20.89 1.12
N PRO A 325 4.33 -22.19 1.30
CA PRO A 325 5.21 -22.87 0.35
C PRO A 325 4.59 -23.14 -1.04
N VAL A 326 3.26 -23.09 -1.17
CA VAL A 326 2.53 -23.53 -2.37
C VAL A 326 1.64 -22.45 -2.98
N THR A 327 1.50 -21.30 -2.33
CA THR A 327 0.63 -20.21 -2.72
C THR A 327 1.46 -18.98 -3.07
N TRP A 328 1.18 -18.35 -4.21
CA TRP A 328 1.76 -17.06 -4.55
C TRP A 328 0.96 -15.94 -3.87
N VAL A 329 1.66 -15.02 -3.23
CA VAL A 329 1.14 -13.71 -2.82
C VAL A 329 1.20 -12.83 -4.05
N GLU A 330 0.04 -12.34 -4.48
CA GLU A 330 -0.15 -11.63 -5.74
C GLU A 330 -1.46 -10.82 -5.69
N ASP A 331 -1.63 -9.94 -6.67
CA ASP A 331 -2.93 -9.32 -6.90
C ASP A 331 -3.92 -10.30 -7.54
N LEU A 332 -5.14 -10.38 -7.01
CA LEU A 332 -6.16 -11.34 -7.43
C LEU A 332 -7.48 -10.62 -7.76
N PRO A 333 -8.21 -11.03 -8.81
CA PRO A 333 -9.55 -10.51 -9.08
C PRO A 333 -10.53 -11.01 -8.02
N ARG A 334 -10.83 -10.17 -7.04
CA ARG A 334 -11.68 -10.52 -5.88
C ARG A 334 -12.89 -9.61 -5.77
N PRO A 335 -13.98 -10.08 -5.12
CA PRO A 335 -15.15 -9.22 -4.87
C PRO A 335 -14.90 -8.01 -3.95
N SER A 336 -13.75 -7.94 -3.29
CA SER A 336 -13.31 -6.76 -2.53
C SER A 336 -12.81 -5.65 -3.44
N ASP A 337 -12.27 -5.98 -4.61
CA ASP A 337 -11.79 -5.03 -5.60
C ASP A 337 -12.96 -4.63 -6.53
N THR A 338 -13.52 -3.43 -6.29
CA THR A 338 -14.58 -2.90 -7.16
C THR A 338 -14.09 -1.81 -8.12
N HIS A 339 -12.86 -1.33 -7.93
CA HIS A 339 -12.20 -0.30 -8.74
C HIS A 339 -11.36 -0.90 -9.88
N GLY A 340 -10.98 -2.17 -9.77
CA GLY A 340 -10.37 -2.97 -10.82
C GLY A 340 -8.87 -2.75 -10.94
N HIS A 341 -8.12 -2.96 -9.85
CA HIS A 341 -6.66 -2.76 -9.81
C HIS A 341 -5.83 -3.94 -10.35
N VAL A 342 -6.49 -5.00 -10.84
CA VAL A 342 -5.78 -6.17 -11.40
C VAL A 342 -4.99 -5.79 -12.65
N GLY A 343 -3.67 -5.71 -12.48
CA GLY A 343 -2.72 -5.33 -13.51
C GLY A 343 -2.03 -3.98 -13.25
N ASP A 344 -2.46 -3.27 -12.21
CA ASP A 344 -1.83 -2.02 -11.76
C ASP A 344 -0.51 -2.30 -11.05
N SER A 345 0.34 -1.28 -10.95
CA SER A 345 1.57 -1.30 -10.15
C SER A 345 1.26 -1.60 -8.68
N ALA A 346 1.91 -2.60 -8.09
CA ALA A 346 1.66 -3.01 -6.71
C ALA A 346 2.92 -3.02 -5.85
N PHE A 347 2.75 -2.76 -4.55
CA PHE A 347 3.75 -2.99 -3.52
C PHE A 347 3.48 -4.34 -2.84
N LEU A 348 4.31 -5.34 -3.13
CA LEU A 348 4.19 -6.66 -2.53
C LEU A 348 5.17 -6.78 -1.36
N ILE A 349 4.65 -7.09 -0.18
CA ILE A 349 5.45 -7.18 1.05
C ILE A 349 5.38 -8.61 1.60
N GLY A 350 6.53 -9.27 1.60
CA GLY A 350 6.77 -10.60 2.18
C GLY A 350 6.77 -10.59 3.70
N SER A 351 7.40 -11.60 4.28
CA SER A 351 7.47 -11.84 5.72
C SER A 351 8.88 -12.27 6.12
N GLN A 352 9.08 -12.63 7.38
CA GLN A 352 10.36 -13.18 7.85
C GLN A 352 10.56 -14.68 7.51
N TYR A 353 9.73 -15.24 6.64
CA TYR A 353 9.74 -16.65 6.26
C TYR A 353 9.74 -16.79 4.74
N ASP A 354 10.20 -17.95 4.25
CA ASP A 354 10.20 -18.33 2.84
C ASP A 354 8.82 -18.09 2.16
N ASP A 355 8.72 -17.01 1.40
CA ASP A 355 7.55 -16.54 0.68
C ASP A 355 7.66 -16.82 -0.82
N ARG A 356 6.50 -16.77 -1.48
CA ARG A 356 6.38 -16.82 -2.93
C ARG A 356 5.64 -15.58 -3.38
N LEU A 357 6.33 -14.64 -4.00
CA LEU A 357 5.79 -13.32 -4.37
C LEU A 357 5.71 -13.21 -5.89
N ARG A 358 4.55 -12.81 -6.40
CA ARG A 358 4.32 -12.67 -7.84
C ARG A 358 3.68 -11.34 -8.18
N GLY A 359 4.41 -10.52 -8.92
CA GLY A 359 3.88 -9.33 -9.56
C GLY A 359 3.02 -9.64 -10.79
N ASN A 360 2.32 -8.62 -11.28
CA ASN A 360 1.37 -8.66 -12.38
C ASN A 360 2.01 -8.09 -13.66
N VAL A 361 1.33 -7.24 -14.42
CA VAL A 361 1.84 -6.59 -15.65
C VAL A 361 2.32 -5.15 -15.44
N GLY A 362 1.94 -4.51 -14.32
CA GLY A 362 2.33 -3.17 -13.93
C GLY A 362 3.77 -3.07 -13.42
N ASN A 363 4.13 -1.92 -12.89
CA ASN A 363 5.46 -1.66 -12.32
C ASN A 363 5.48 -2.07 -10.85
N ASP A 364 5.91 -3.30 -10.55
CA ASP A 364 5.80 -3.87 -9.20
C ASP A 364 7.03 -3.63 -8.32
N TYR A 365 6.77 -3.38 -7.04
CA TYR A 365 7.75 -3.14 -5.97
C TYR A 365 7.66 -4.28 -4.96
N ILE A 366 8.57 -5.25 -5.07
CA ILE A 366 8.50 -6.51 -4.32
C ILE A 366 9.59 -6.55 -3.26
N ASP A 367 9.19 -6.45 -2.00
CA ASP A 367 10.06 -6.55 -0.84
C ASP A 367 9.81 -7.89 -0.14
N ALA A 368 10.72 -8.84 -0.33
CA ALA A 368 10.56 -10.19 0.19
C ALA A 368 10.87 -10.33 1.69
N MET A 369 11.60 -9.35 2.24
CA MET A 369 12.00 -9.24 3.64
C MET A 369 13.00 -10.30 4.10
N GLY A 370 12.57 -11.49 4.51
CA GLY A 370 13.54 -12.51 4.91
C GLY A 370 13.01 -13.92 4.86
N GLY A 371 13.91 -14.89 4.84
CA GLY A 371 13.57 -16.26 4.44
C GLY A 371 14.25 -16.57 3.11
N ASP A 372 14.09 -17.80 2.63
CA ASP A 372 14.56 -18.17 1.29
C ASP A 372 13.42 -17.99 0.28
N ASP A 373 13.33 -16.82 -0.32
CA ASP A 373 12.16 -16.38 -1.08
C ASP A 373 12.22 -16.78 -2.56
N THR A 374 11.04 -16.96 -3.16
CA THR A 374 10.90 -17.12 -4.61
C THR A 374 10.07 -15.97 -5.18
N ILE A 375 10.68 -15.16 -6.03
CA ILE A 375 10.11 -13.89 -6.50
C ILE A 375 9.93 -13.93 -8.01
N ARG A 376 8.72 -13.64 -8.49
CA ARG A 376 8.39 -13.56 -9.91
C ARG A 376 7.82 -12.19 -10.23
N PRO A 377 8.61 -11.24 -10.77
CA PRO A 377 8.16 -9.86 -10.92
C PRO A 377 7.05 -9.67 -11.95
N GLY A 378 7.07 -10.44 -13.04
CA GLY A 378 6.20 -10.18 -14.19
C GLY A 378 6.91 -9.34 -15.26
N PRO A 379 6.19 -8.92 -16.34
CA PRO A 379 6.67 -7.88 -17.26
C PRO A 379 6.63 -6.49 -16.59
N GLY A 380 6.92 -5.42 -17.35
CA GLY A 380 6.93 -4.05 -16.83
C GLY A 380 8.27 -3.59 -16.24
N GLN A 381 8.27 -2.46 -15.53
CA GLN A 381 9.43 -1.96 -14.78
C GLN A 381 9.30 -2.33 -13.29
N ASN A 382 10.04 -3.35 -12.85
CA ASN A 382 9.93 -3.85 -11.49
C ASN A 382 11.15 -3.54 -10.63
N ARG A 383 10.91 -3.36 -9.33
CA ARG A 383 11.93 -3.26 -8.29
C ARG A 383 11.80 -4.42 -7.32
N VAL A 384 12.90 -5.10 -7.05
CA VAL A 384 12.91 -6.30 -6.20
C VAL A 384 14.00 -6.18 -5.14
N GLU A 385 13.60 -6.39 -3.89
CA GLU A 385 14.49 -6.59 -2.76
C GLU A 385 14.25 -7.98 -2.19
N GLY A 386 15.24 -8.88 -2.33
CA GLY A 386 15.16 -10.23 -1.76
C GLY A 386 15.38 -10.26 -0.26
N GLY A 387 16.06 -9.25 0.30
CA GLY A 387 16.22 -9.13 1.75
C GLY A 387 17.22 -10.14 2.33
N THR A 388 16.87 -10.81 3.43
CA THR A 388 17.78 -11.74 4.11
C THR A 388 17.43 -13.20 3.84
N GLY A 389 18.36 -13.95 3.27
CA GLY A 389 18.22 -15.40 3.12
C GLY A 389 18.98 -15.87 1.90
N THR A 390 18.44 -16.84 1.18
CA THR A 390 18.91 -17.21 -0.14
C THR A 390 17.77 -17.17 -1.14
N ASP A 391 17.69 -16.06 -1.86
CA ASP A 391 16.52 -15.70 -2.63
C ASP A 391 16.67 -16.05 -4.11
N THR A 392 15.54 -16.35 -4.74
CA THR A 392 15.47 -16.81 -6.13
C THR A 392 14.55 -15.92 -6.95
N LEU A 393 15.11 -15.26 -7.96
CA LEU A 393 14.35 -14.55 -8.99
C LEU A 393 13.91 -15.52 -10.09
N GLU A 394 12.61 -15.70 -10.27
CA GLU A 394 12.00 -16.46 -11.36
C GLU A 394 11.65 -15.56 -12.56
N LEU A 395 12.35 -15.76 -13.68
CA LEU A 395 12.15 -15.01 -14.92
C LEU A 395 11.46 -15.86 -15.99
N ASN A 396 10.60 -15.21 -16.76
CA ASN A 396 9.94 -15.82 -17.91
C ASN A 396 10.84 -15.81 -19.15
N GLY A 397 10.50 -16.63 -20.15
CA GLY A 397 11.30 -16.77 -21.37
C GLY A 397 12.57 -17.60 -21.18
N ARG A 398 13.55 -17.39 -22.06
CA ARG A 398 14.85 -18.08 -22.06
C ARG A 398 15.95 -17.15 -21.57
N PRO A 399 17.06 -17.70 -21.04
CA PRO A 399 18.19 -16.88 -20.60
C PRO A 399 18.73 -15.92 -21.67
N GLY A 400 18.73 -16.34 -22.94
CA GLY A 400 19.18 -15.51 -24.06
C GLY A 400 18.25 -14.35 -24.44
N ASP A 401 17.04 -14.29 -23.87
CA ASP A 401 16.09 -13.20 -24.07
C ASP A 401 16.38 -12.01 -23.11
N TRP A 402 17.34 -12.18 -22.20
CA TRP A 402 17.69 -11.22 -21.15
C TRP A 402 19.11 -10.70 -21.29
N THR A 403 19.27 -9.40 -21.07
CA THR A 403 20.58 -8.77 -20.86
C THR A 403 20.69 -8.36 -19.41
N VAL A 404 21.78 -8.75 -18.74
CA VAL A 404 22.00 -8.47 -17.32
C VAL A 404 23.14 -7.47 -17.17
N SER A 405 22.94 -6.41 -16.40
CA SER A 405 23.99 -5.47 -15.99
C SER A 405 24.13 -5.50 -14.47
N LYS A 406 25.36 -5.37 -13.96
CA LYS A 406 25.63 -5.28 -12.52
C LYS A 406 26.14 -3.89 -12.18
N LEU A 407 25.47 -3.23 -11.25
CA LEU A 407 25.78 -1.90 -10.75
C LEU A 407 26.82 -1.98 -9.62
N SER A 408 27.41 -0.85 -9.26
CA SER A 408 28.54 -0.84 -8.31
C SER A 408 28.18 -1.24 -6.88
N ASP A 409 26.92 -1.06 -6.48
CA ASP A 409 26.39 -1.46 -5.18
C ASP A 409 26.03 -2.96 -5.12
N GLY A 410 26.07 -3.66 -6.26
CA GLY A 410 25.74 -5.07 -6.39
C GLY A 410 24.36 -5.33 -7.01
N THR A 411 23.52 -4.30 -7.16
CA THR A 411 22.21 -4.40 -7.81
C THR A 411 22.36 -4.88 -9.25
N LEU A 412 21.43 -5.74 -9.67
CA LEU A 412 21.36 -6.29 -11.02
C LEU A 412 20.20 -5.68 -11.78
N ALA A 413 20.44 -5.30 -13.03
CA ALA A 413 19.41 -4.87 -13.96
C ALA A 413 19.22 -5.93 -15.05
N PHE A 414 18.07 -6.61 -15.02
CA PHE A 414 17.65 -7.59 -16.02
C PHE A 414 16.71 -6.90 -17.01
N SER A 415 17.14 -6.74 -18.26
CA SER A 415 16.32 -6.11 -19.31
C SER A 415 15.99 -7.10 -20.42
N SER A 416 14.74 -7.12 -20.86
CA SER A 416 14.27 -7.89 -22.01
C SER A 416 13.30 -7.06 -22.86
N PRO A 417 13.47 -7.01 -24.19
CA PRO A 417 12.53 -6.27 -25.05
C PRO A 417 11.07 -6.73 -24.98
N SER A 418 10.83 -7.96 -24.49
CA SER A 418 9.48 -8.53 -24.38
C SER A 418 8.96 -8.61 -22.94
N GLN A 419 9.80 -8.36 -21.93
CA GLN A 419 9.43 -8.54 -20.52
C GLN A 419 9.81 -7.32 -19.67
N GLY A 420 10.28 -6.21 -20.26
CA GLY A 420 10.60 -5.00 -19.52
C GLY A 420 11.93 -5.07 -18.75
N LEU A 421 11.98 -4.37 -17.62
CA LEU A 421 13.18 -4.12 -16.82
C LEU A 421 12.93 -4.54 -15.37
N ASN A 422 13.85 -5.32 -14.80
CA ASN A 422 13.84 -5.64 -13.37
C ASN A 422 15.13 -5.12 -12.73
N ILE A 423 14.99 -4.27 -11.72
CA ILE A 423 16.08 -3.76 -10.87
C ILE A 423 16.06 -4.56 -9.56
N VAL A 424 17.06 -5.38 -9.35
CA VAL A 424 17.04 -6.48 -8.37
C VAL A 424 18.22 -6.41 -7.42
N SER A 425 17.93 -6.40 -6.12
CA SER A 425 18.88 -6.45 -5.01
C SER A 425 18.55 -7.63 -4.09
N GLY A 426 19.54 -8.09 -3.31
CA GLY A 426 19.32 -9.13 -2.30
C GLY A 426 18.94 -10.51 -2.86
N VAL A 427 19.32 -10.85 -4.10
CA VAL A 427 19.03 -12.15 -4.70
C VAL A 427 20.31 -12.91 -5.05
N GLU A 428 20.35 -14.20 -4.74
CA GLU A 428 21.50 -15.07 -4.98
C GLU A 428 21.32 -16.02 -6.18
N LYS A 429 20.07 -16.32 -6.57
CA LYS A 429 19.75 -17.29 -7.62
C LYS A 429 18.81 -16.72 -8.66
N VAL A 430 18.97 -17.18 -9.90
CA VAL A 430 18.02 -16.90 -10.98
C VAL A 430 17.51 -18.22 -11.54
N ALA A 431 16.20 -18.36 -11.64
CA ALA A 431 15.55 -19.50 -12.28
C ALA A 431 14.73 -19.00 -13.48
N PHE A 432 14.84 -19.68 -14.61
CA PHE A 432 13.98 -19.44 -15.76
C PHE A 432 12.86 -20.47 -15.77
N LEU A 433 11.64 -20.04 -16.11
CA LEU A 433 10.47 -20.93 -16.15
C LEU A 433 10.60 -22.09 -17.16
N ASN A 434 11.59 -22.02 -18.05
CA ASN A 434 11.96 -23.11 -18.94
C ASN A 434 12.82 -24.21 -18.29
N GLY A 435 13.15 -24.08 -17.00
CA GLY A 435 13.89 -25.04 -16.17
C GLY A 435 15.40 -24.81 -16.07
N GLN A 436 15.92 -23.67 -16.54
CA GLN A 436 17.33 -23.31 -16.39
C GLN A 436 17.56 -22.56 -15.07
N HIS A 437 18.65 -22.88 -14.37
CA HIS A 437 18.95 -22.33 -13.05
C HIS A 437 20.38 -21.80 -13.00
N TYR A 438 20.56 -20.66 -12.35
CA TYR A 438 21.82 -19.96 -12.26
C TYR A 438 22.10 -19.48 -10.83
N ALA A 439 23.36 -19.48 -10.45
CA ALA A 439 23.84 -18.73 -9.30
C ALA A 439 24.37 -17.36 -9.76
N ILE A 440 24.15 -16.31 -8.97
CA ILE A 440 24.67 -14.98 -9.27
C ILE A 440 26.14 -14.91 -8.85
N GLY A 441 27.01 -14.78 -9.85
CA GLY A 441 28.45 -14.63 -9.67
C GLY A 441 28.92 -13.17 -9.58
N ALA A 442 30.23 -13.00 -9.58
CA ALA A 442 30.84 -11.66 -9.54
C ALA A 442 30.58 -10.87 -10.82
N ASP A 443 30.74 -11.51 -11.98
CA ASP A 443 30.73 -10.92 -13.32
C ASP A 443 29.83 -11.67 -14.34
N HIS A 444 29.12 -12.71 -13.90
CA HIS A 444 28.21 -13.50 -14.73
C HIS A 444 27.14 -14.22 -13.88
N LEU A 445 26.10 -14.73 -14.53
CA LEU A 445 25.25 -15.79 -14.00
C LEU A 445 25.91 -17.15 -14.30
N GLU A 446 26.24 -17.92 -13.26
CA GLU A 446 26.88 -19.24 -13.37
C GLU A 446 25.82 -20.31 -13.56
N ASP A 447 25.87 -21.05 -14.68
CA ASP A 447 24.88 -22.09 -14.99
C ASP A 447 24.98 -23.27 -14.00
N GLN A 448 23.89 -23.51 -13.28
CA GLN A 448 23.73 -24.62 -12.33
C GLN A 448 22.77 -25.70 -12.86
N THR A 449 22.37 -25.60 -14.13
CA THR A 449 21.38 -26.50 -14.74
C THR A 449 21.98 -27.90 -14.93
N TRP A 450 21.63 -28.84 -14.04
CA TRP A 450 22.08 -30.22 -14.18
C TRP A 450 21.40 -30.93 -15.37
N SER A 451 22.12 -31.10 -16.48
CA SER A 451 21.60 -31.80 -17.67
C SER A 451 22.12 -33.25 -17.86
N GLY A 452 22.87 -33.79 -16.89
CA GLY A 452 23.29 -35.20 -16.83
C GLY A 452 24.75 -35.47 -17.24
N LEU A 453 25.07 -36.75 -17.49
CA LEU A 453 26.45 -37.30 -17.66
C LEU A 453 27.23 -36.78 -18.89
N LEU A 454 26.67 -35.88 -19.69
CA LEU A 454 27.26 -35.34 -20.91
C LEU A 454 27.15 -33.81 -20.98
N ASP A 455 27.18 -33.12 -19.83
CA ASP A 455 27.20 -31.67 -19.83
C ASP A 455 28.63 -31.13 -20.00
N TRP A 456 28.89 -30.54 -21.16
CA TRP A 456 30.18 -29.93 -21.53
C TRP A 456 29.99 -28.50 -22.05
N ARG A 457 28.83 -27.89 -21.82
CA ARG A 457 28.51 -26.54 -22.30
C ARG A 457 28.34 -25.61 -21.12
N ASN A 458 29.33 -24.76 -20.91
CA ASN A 458 29.15 -23.55 -20.12
C ASN A 458 28.11 -22.66 -20.86
N GLN A 459 26.98 -22.38 -20.21
CA GLN A 459 25.95 -21.45 -20.68
C GLN A 459 25.82 -20.23 -19.76
N ASP A 460 26.92 -19.85 -19.11
CA ASP A 460 27.00 -18.68 -18.26
C ASP A 460 26.60 -17.42 -19.04
N ILE A 461 25.94 -16.50 -18.36
CA ILE A 461 25.55 -15.21 -18.93
C ILE A 461 26.44 -14.13 -18.35
N GLY A 462 27.37 -13.62 -19.15
CA GLY A 462 28.23 -12.50 -18.75
C GLY A 462 27.43 -11.21 -18.56
N PHE A 463 27.80 -10.43 -17.54
CA PHE A 463 27.19 -9.13 -17.33
C PHE A 463 27.66 -8.11 -18.37
N THR A 464 26.72 -7.29 -18.83
CA THR A 464 26.94 -6.19 -19.76
C THR A 464 27.29 -4.92 -18.98
N SER A 465 28.37 -4.24 -19.41
CA SER A 465 28.75 -2.95 -18.82
C SER A 465 27.68 -1.89 -19.05
N ALA A 466 27.44 -1.07 -18.02
CA ALA A 466 26.58 0.10 -18.12
C ALA A 466 27.27 1.33 -17.52
N LEU A 467 26.87 2.52 -17.99
CA LEU A 467 27.19 3.77 -17.32
C LEU A 467 26.21 3.93 -16.14
N GLN A 468 26.70 4.40 -15.01
CA GLN A 468 25.87 4.66 -13.83
C GLN A 468 26.16 6.06 -13.28
N GLY A 469 25.15 6.70 -12.74
CA GLY A 469 25.28 7.92 -11.95
C GLY A 469 25.69 7.66 -10.51
N THR A 470 25.25 8.54 -9.63
CA THR A 470 25.53 8.58 -8.21
C THR A 470 24.21 8.76 -7.44
N ALA A 471 24.27 9.03 -6.14
CA ALA A 471 23.07 9.31 -5.35
C ALA A 471 22.59 10.77 -5.46
N GLY A 472 23.14 11.56 -6.40
CA GLY A 472 22.75 12.95 -6.61
C GLY A 472 22.74 13.29 -8.09
N ASN A 473 22.26 14.49 -8.41
CA ASN A 473 21.97 14.90 -9.78
C ASN A 473 23.18 14.80 -10.73
N ASP A 474 23.03 14.00 -11.77
CA ASP A 474 24.04 13.71 -12.76
C ASP A 474 23.66 14.19 -14.17
N THR A 475 24.66 14.26 -15.05
CA THR A 475 24.46 14.48 -16.49
C THR A 475 25.22 13.41 -17.25
N LEU A 476 24.47 12.47 -17.82
CA LEU A 476 25.00 11.22 -18.37
C LEU A 476 24.72 11.13 -19.87
N THR A 477 25.62 10.48 -20.60
CA THR A 477 25.41 10.19 -22.02
C THR A 477 25.96 8.82 -22.37
N GLY A 478 25.12 7.95 -22.94
CA GLY A 478 25.51 6.60 -23.30
C GLY A 478 24.32 5.75 -23.75
N SER A 479 24.61 4.53 -24.23
CA SER A 479 23.59 3.62 -24.76
C SER A 479 23.01 2.65 -23.74
N ARG A 480 23.58 2.59 -22.53
CA ARG A 480 23.07 1.79 -21.42
C ARG A 480 23.40 2.52 -20.13
N VAL A 481 22.44 3.26 -19.59
CA VAL A 481 22.64 4.24 -18.53
C VAL A 481 21.65 4.01 -17.39
N PHE A 482 22.13 4.05 -16.15
CA PHE A 482 21.34 4.02 -14.92
C PHE A 482 21.65 5.27 -14.10
N GLY A 483 20.70 6.19 -13.92
CA GLY A 483 20.91 7.43 -13.17
C GLY A 483 21.13 7.20 -11.68
N LEU A 484 20.36 6.26 -11.11
CA LEU A 484 20.32 5.86 -9.70
C LEU A 484 19.42 6.75 -8.85
N ALA A 485 19.94 7.76 -8.16
CA ALA A 485 19.12 8.66 -7.36
C ALA A 485 19.55 10.11 -7.59
N GLY A 486 18.62 11.04 -7.40
CA GLY A 486 18.82 12.45 -7.73
C GLY A 486 18.06 12.83 -8.99
N ASN A 487 18.08 14.11 -9.33
CA ASN A 487 17.40 14.62 -10.53
C ASN A 487 18.38 14.64 -11.70
N ASP A 488 18.35 13.60 -12.51
CA ASP A 488 19.34 13.32 -13.54
C ASP A 488 18.93 13.84 -14.91
N THR A 489 19.94 14.09 -15.74
CA THR A 489 19.75 14.36 -17.16
C THR A 489 20.50 13.30 -17.97
N ILE A 490 19.76 12.42 -18.60
CA ILE A 490 20.28 11.28 -19.34
C ILE A 490 20.02 11.47 -20.83
N THR A 491 21.06 11.36 -21.63
CA THR A 491 20.96 11.42 -23.10
C THR A 491 21.48 10.12 -23.72
N GLY A 492 20.68 9.53 -24.60
CA GLY A 492 21.05 8.41 -25.45
C GLY A 492 22.02 8.81 -26.57
N THR A 493 21.99 8.04 -27.64
CA THR A 493 22.95 8.07 -28.73
C THR A 493 22.25 8.31 -30.06
N ALA A 494 22.55 7.55 -31.10
CA ALA A 494 21.76 7.54 -32.33
C ALA A 494 21.50 6.07 -32.75
N GLN A 495 21.57 5.18 -31.77
CA GLN A 495 21.44 3.74 -31.85
C GLN A 495 20.42 3.32 -30.78
N ALA A 496 20.02 2.05 -30.77
CA ALA A 496 19.16 1.53 -29.71
C ALA A 496 19.84 1.62 -28.35
N ASP A 497 19.18 2.29 -27.41
CA ASP A 497 19.66 2.55 -26.07
C ASP A 497 18.72 1.97 -24.99
N LEU A 498 19.27 1.69 -23.81
CA LEU A 498 18.50 1.44 -22.57
C LEU A 498 18.82 2.55 -21.56
N LEU A 499 17.83 3.35 -21.18
CA LEU A 499 17.98 4.43 -20.22
C LEU A 499 17.06 4.17 -19.03
N TYR A 500 17.59 4.25 -17.81
CA TYR A 500 16.83 4.20 -16.55
C TYR A 500 17.22 5.42 -15.70
N GLY A 501 16.24 6.23 -15.30
CA GLY A 501 16.46 7.41 -14.45
C GLY A 501 16.76 6.99 -13.02
N GLY A 502 15.81 6.30 -12.40
CA GLY A 502 15.88 5.88 -11.01
C GLY A 502 15.05 6.81 -10.14
N ALA A 503 15.49 7.07 -8.91
CA ALA A 503 14.73 7.87 -7.97
C ALA A 503 15.02 9.37 -8.13
N GLY A 504 14.03 10.19 -8.42
CA GLY A 504 14.18 11.64 -8.50
C GLY A 504 13.24 12.25 -9.51
N ARG A 505 13.64 13.39 -10.08
CA ARG A 505 12.95 13.99 -11.21
C ARG A 505 13.93 14.08 -12.36
N ASP A 506 13.77 13.17 -13.29
CA ASP A 506 14.73 12.91 -14.34
C ASP A 506 14.27 13.47 -15.68
N TRP A 507 15.26 13.74 -16.53
CA TRP A 507 15.06 14.09 -17.93
C TRP A 507 15.79 13.09 -18.82
N LEU A 508 15.04 12.30 -19.58
CA LEU A 508 15.58 11.23 -20.43
C LEU A 508 15.29 11.52 -21.90
N ASP A 509 16.34 11.51 -22.73
CA ASP A 509 16.27 11.76 -24.18
C ASP A 509 17.00 10.67 -24.96
N GLY A 510 16.24 9.74 -25.57
CA GLY A 510 16.75 8.61 -26.37
C GLY A 510 17.41 9.03 -27.68
N ARG A 511 17.11 10.24 -28.17
CA ARG A 511 17.57 10.82 -29.44
C ARG A 511 17.06 10.09 -30.68
N GLY A 512 17.60 8.93 -30.98
CA GLY A 512 17.10 8.14 -32.09
C GLY A 512 17.78 6.80 -32.16
N GLY A 513 17.14 5.85 -32.79
CA GLY A 513 17.37 4.47 -32.43
C GLY A 513 16.04 3.82 -32.10
N ASN A 514 16.08 2.62 -31.55
CA ASN A 514 14.88 2.02 -30.99
C ASN A 514 15.15 1.88 -29.51
N ASP A 515 14.66 2.82 -28.73
CA ASP A 515 15.11 3.01 -27.36
C ASP A 515 14.11 2.42 -26.36
N ALA A 516 14.63 1.91 -25.25
CA ALA A 516 13.83 1.53 -24.09
C ALA A 516 14.19 2.49 -22.95
N ILE A 517 13.21 3.31 -22.55
CA ILE A 517 13.41 4.41 -21.61
C ILE A 517 12.45 4.23 -20.44
N TYR A 518 13.03 4.15 -19.25
CA TYR A 518 12.35 3.94 -17.98
C TYR A 518 12.66 5.14 -17.07
N GLY A 519 11.63 5.84 -16.60
CA GLY A 519 11.78 6.99 -15.70
C GLY A 519 12.29 6.52 -14.34
N GLY A 520 11.48 5.72 -13.64
CA GLY A 520 11.85 5.13 -12.36
C GLY A 520 10.88 5.58 -11.28
N GLU A 521 11.38 6.22 -10.23
CA GLU A 521 10.53 6.78 -9.18
C GLU A 521 10.62 8.30 -9.16
N GLY A 522 9.47 8.96 -9.15
CA GLY A 522 9.32 10.41 -9.12
C GLY A 522 8.88 10.97 -10.48
N ASN A 523 8.82 12.29 -10.59
CA ASN A 523 8.10 12.93 -11.70
C ASN A 523 9.03 13.22 -12.87
N ASP A 524 9.07 12.34 -13.85
CA ASP A 524 10.06 12.33 -14.90
C ASP A 524 9.58 12.99 -16.21
N THR A 525 10.52 13.20 -17.12
CA THR A 525 10.21 13.63 -18.48
C THR A 525 10.99 12.82 -19.49
N LEU A 526 10.25 12.08 -20.33
CA LEU A 526 10.80 11.09 -21.25
C LEU A 526 10.55 11.50 -22.70
N THR A 527 11.58 11.36 -23.55
CA THR A 527 11.43 11.47 -25.01
C THR A 527 12.27 10.42 -25.72
N GLY A 528 11.64 9.60 -26.57
CA GLY A 528 12.34 8.60 -27.39
C GLY A 528 13.12 9.21 -28.55
N GLY A 529 12.60 10.30 -29.11
CA GLY A 529 13.17 10.92 -30.30
C GLY A 529 12.71 10.23 -31.58
N GLY A 530 13.62 9.75 -32.40
CA GLY A 530 13.29 9.15 -33.71
C GLY A 530 13.56 7.66 -33.80
N GLY A 531 12.54 6.87 -34.13
CA GLY A 531 12.65 5.43 -34.35
C GLY A 531 11.51 4.70 -33.66
N VAL A 532 11.74 3.50 -33.13
CA VAL A 532 10.69 2.73 -32.42
C VAL A 532 11.04 2.64 -30.95
N ASP A 533 10.38 3.48 -30.15
CA ASP A 533 10.75 3.73 -28.76
C ASP A 533 9.66 3.25 -27.80
N LEU A 534 10.10 2.71 -26.67
CA LEU A 534 9.27 2.30 -25.54
C LEU A 534 9.59 3.25 -24.38
N LEU A 535 8.55 3.89 -23.84
CA LEU A 535 8.62 4.78 -22.70
C LEU A 535 7.77 4.19 -21.57
N ASN A 536 8.36 4.09 -20.38
CA ASN A 536 7.68 3.70 -19.15
C ASN A 536 8.07 4.76 -18.10
N GLY A 537 7.07 5.43 -17.54
CA GLY A 537 7.28 6.51 -16.58
C GLY A 537 7.78 5.99 -15.23
N GLY A 538 7.21 4.88 -14.78
CA GLY A 538 7.46 4.33 -13.47
C GLY A 538 6.43 4.85 -12.47
N LEU A 539 6.86 5.20 -11.25
CA LEU A 539 5.99 5.83 -10.25
C LEU A 539 6.09 7.34 -10.33
N GLY A 540 4.97 8.06 -10.31
CA GLY A 540 4.97 9.53 -10.23
C GLY A 540 4.12 10.20 -11.30
N ASP A 541 4.09 11.53 -11.31
CA ASP A 541 3.39 12.26 -12.39
C ASP A 541 4.36 12.52 -13.55
N ASP A 542 4.27 11.71 -14.61
CA ASP A 542 5.24 11.73 -15.70
C ASP A 542 4.82 12.56 -16.91
N LEU A 543 5.83 13.03 -17.65
CA LEU A 543 5.63 13.76 -18.91
C LEU A 543 6.27 13.02 -20.09
N PHE A 544 5.43 12.44 -20.93
CA PHE A 544 5.85 11.79 -22.18
C PHE A 544 5.86 12.79 -23.33
N VAL A 545 7.04 13.11 -23.88
CA VAL A 545 7.20 14.09 -24.96
C VAL A 545 7.34 13.40 -26.31
N VAL A 546 6.34 13.60 -27.17
CA VAL A 546 6.29 13.06 -28.54
C VAL A 546 6.53 14.17 -29.55
N ASN A 547 7.64 14.06 -30.28
CA ASN A 547 7.99 14.99 -31.35
C ASN A 547 7.51 14.47 -32.70
N ALA A 548 6.40 15.00 -33.18
CA ALA A 548 5.76 14.58 -34.43
C ALA A 548 6.60 14.88 -35.70
N ALA A 549 7.64 15.70 -35.58
CA ALA A 549 8.58 15.96 -36.68
C ALA A 549 9.63 14.84 -36.84
N GLN A 550 9.77 13.92 -35.88
CA GLN A 550 10.67 12.77 -35.95
C GLN A 550 9.87 11.53 -36.38
N PRO A 551 10.25 10.83 -37.47
CA PRO A 551 9.51 9.66 -37.93
C PRO A 551 9.72 8.48 -36.99
N GLY A 552 8.69 7.65 -36.78
CA GLY A 552 8.81 6.52 -35.88
C GLY A 552 7.51 5.99 -35.29
N ARG A 553 7.66 5.26 -34.18
CA ARG A 553 6.56 4.86 -33.29
C ARG A 553 7.03 5.04 -31.85
N VAL A 554 6.20 5.65 -31.02
CA VAL A 554 6.39 5.71 -29.57
C VAL A 554 5.34 4.83 -28.94
N THR A 555 5.73 3.96 -28.01
CA THR A 555 4.85 3.20 -27.14
C THR A 555 5.02 3.74 -25.72
N VAL A 556 3.92 4.07 -25.05
CA VAL A 556 3.89 4.35 -23.61
C VAL A 556 3.21 3.17 -22.93
N GLU A 557 3.93 2.45 -22.07
CA GLU A 557 3.47 1.17 -21.49
C GLU A 557 2.54 1.34 -20.27
N ASP A 558 2.77 2.38 -19.45
CA ASP A 558 2.24 2.47 -18.09
C ASP A 558 1.40 3.73 -17.82
N PHE A 559 0.91 4.39 -18.87
CA PHE A 559 0.20 5.66 -18.72
C PHE A 559 -1.03 5.54 -17.81
N ARG A 560 -0.97 6.18 -16.64
CA ARG A 560 -2.04 6.20 -15.62
C ARG A 560 -2.59 4.82 -15.29
N LEU A 561 -1.71 3.86 -15.02
CA LEU A 561 -2.11 2.53 -14.50
C LEU A 561 -2.43 2.56 -12.99
N SER A 562 -2.56 3.72 -12.36
CA SER A 562 -3.02 3.84 -10.99
C SER A 562 -3.85 5.12 -10.78
N ASP A 563 -4.76 5.10 -9.80
CA ASP A 563 -5.58 6.27 -9.43
C ASP A 563 -4.76 7.39 -8.75
N VAL A 564 -3.49 7.14 -8.43
CA VAL A 564 -2.61 8.09 -7.73
C VAL A 564 -1.73 8.92 -8.67
N GLU A 565 -1.59 8.52 -9.94
CA GLU A 565 -0.68 9.13 -10.92
C GLU A 565 -1.42 9.98 -11.96
N HIS A 566 -0.81 11.12 -12.31
CA HIS A 566 -1.39 12.10 -13.24
C HIS A 566 -0.50 12.37 -14.44
N ASP A 567 -0.20 11.32 -15.20
CA ASP A 567 0.65 11.45 -16.40
C ASP A 567 0.06 12.39 -17.45
N MET A 568 0.99 12.96 -18.22
CA MET A 568 0.68 13.85 -19.32
C MET A 568 1.48 13.47 -20.57
N ILE A 569 0.84 13.59 -21.72
CA ILE A 569 1.52 13.50 -23.02
C ILE A 569 1.64 14.90 -23.62
N ARG A 570 2.87 15.29 -23.96
CA ARG A 570 3.16 16.53 -24.68
C ARG A 570 3.52 16.25 -26.12
N ILE A 571 2.71 16.77 -27.03
CA ILE A 571 2.92 16.67 -28.48
C ILE A 571 3.51 17.98 -28.98
N VAL A 572 4.65 17.89 -29.66
CA VAL A 572 5.35 19.03 -30.27
C VAL A 572 5.62 18.77 -31.75
N GLY A 573 5.70 19.85 -32.54
CA GLY A 573 6.10 19.77 -33.95
C GLY A 573 5.06 19.08 -34.86
N SER A 574 3.82 18.92 -34.38
CA SER A 574 2.73 18.32 -35.15
C SER A 574 2.01 19.36 -36.01
N ALA A 575 1.16 18.89 -36.93
CA ALA A 575 0.23 19.76 -37.67
C ALA A 575 -1.02 20.13 -36.85
N TYR A 576 -1.17 19.58 -35.65
CA TYR A 576 -2.30 19.82 -34.75
C TYR A 576 -1.96 20.93 -33.77
N HIS A 577 -2.95 21.75 -33.43
CA HIS A 577 -2.81 22.91 -32.56
C HIS A 577 -3.65 22.78 -31.27
N THR A 578 -4.51 21.77 -31.17
CA THR A 578 -5.35 21.54 -29.99
C THR A 578 -5.42 20.05 -29.63
N ALA A 579 -5.68 19.74 -28.36
CA ALA A 579 -5.89 18.37 -27.90
C ALA A 579 -7.09 17.70 -28.61
N ALA A 580 -8.15 18.45 -28.91
CA ALA A 580 -9.31 17.92 -29.63
C ALA A 580 -8.94 17.42 -31.04
N GLU A 581 -8.09 18.15 -31.77
CA GLU A 581 -7.60 17.71 -33.08
C GLU A 581 -6.75 16.44 -32.99
N VAL A 582 -5.97 16.28 -31.92
CA VAL A 582 -5.21 15.05 -31.66
C VAL A 582 -6.15 13.88 -31.39
N LEU A 583 -7.16 14.08 -30.54
CA LEU A 583 -8.14 13.04 -30.20
C LEU A 583 -8.97 12.59 -31.40
N ASP A 584 -9.26 13.48 -32.36
CA ASP A 584 -9.93 13.11 -33.63
C ASP A 584 -9.10 12.12 -34.49
N HIS A 585 -7.82 11.95 -34.18
CA HIS A 585 -6.89 11.02 -34.84
C HIS A 585 -6.46 9.86 -33.93
N ALA A 586 -7.16 9.66 -32.82
CA ALA A 586 -6.99 8.51 -31.95
C ALA A 586 -7.96 7.39 -32.35
N GLU A 587 -7.47 6.15 -32.35
CA GLU A 587 -8.28 4.94 -32.57
C GLU A 587 -7.98 3.88 -31.51
N GLN A 588 -9.00 3.13 -31.13
CA GLN A 588 -8.82 1.97 -30.26
C GLN A 588 -8.23 0.81 -31.07
N THR A 589 -7.18 0.20 -30.54
CA THR A 589 -6.58 -1.05 -31.01
C THR A 589 -6.70 -2.14 -29.96
N GLU A 590 -6.21 -3.35 -30.27
CA GLU A 590 -6.15 -4.46 -29.32
C GLU A 590 -5.20 -4.15 -28.16
N ASP A 591 -4.11 -3.45 -28.44
CA ASP A 591 -3.03 -3.18 -27.48
C ASP A 591 -3.23 -1.88 -26.67
N GLY A 592 -4.18 -1.02 -27.08
CA GLY A 592 -4.43 0.28 -26.43
C GLY A 592 -4.93 1.35 -27.41
N VAL A 593 -4.70 2.63 -27.12
CA VAL A 593 -5.08 3.74 -27.99
C VAL A 593 -3.93 4.13 -28.91
N MET A 594 -4.15 4.05 -30.22
CA MET A 594 -3.22 4.52 -31.24
C MET A 594 -3.57 5.94 -31.68
N ILE A 595 -2.61 6.86 -31.63
CA ILE A 595 -2.76 8.25 -32.05
C ILE A 595 -1.84 8.52 -33.24
N HIS A 596 -2.42 8.91 -34.37
CA HIS A 596 -1.68 9.17 -35.60
C HIS A 596 -1.25 10.64 -35.68
N LEU A 597 0.05 10.91 -35.57
CA LEU A 597 0.62 12.26 -35.51
C LEU A 597 1.43 12.62 -36.77
N GLY A 598 1.01 12.09 -37.93
CA GLY A 598 1.70 12.30 -39.21
C GLY A 598 2.76 11.22 -39.47
N SER A 599 4.04 11.56 -39.30
CA SER A 599 5.14 10.59 -39.51
C SER A 599 5.46 9.73 -38.29
N VAL A 600 4.83 10.01 -37.15
CA VAL A 600 4.94 9.22 -35.92
C VAL A 600 3.57 8.68 -35.51
N ASN A 601 3.56 7.46 -35.00
CA ASN A 601 2.40 6.89 -34.32
C ASN A 601 2.71 6.77 -32.83
N LEU A 602 1.79 7.20 -31.97
CA LEU A 602 1.87 7.01 -30.53
C LEU A 602 0.88 5.92 -30.12
N LEU A 603 1.36 4.84 -29.52
CA LEU A 603 0.54 3.86 -28.83
C LEU A 603 0.59 4.15 -27.33
N VAL A 604 -0.56 4.34 -26.72
CA VAL A 604 -0.71 4.33 -25.25
C VAL A 604 -1.31 2.99 -24.90
N GLU A 605 -0.50 2.09 -24.33
CA GLU A 605 -0.90 0.72 -24.04
C GLU A 605 -1.95 0.65 -22.93
N HIS A 606 -2.79 -0.38 -22.98
CA HIS A 606 -3.86 -0.66 -22.01
C HIS A 606 -4.93 0.45 -21.83
N MET A 607 -4.75 1.60 -22.48
CA MET A 607 -5.70 2.70 -22.50
C MET A 607 -6.97 2.33 -23.27
N LEU A 608 -8.13 2.65 -22.68
CA LEU A 608 -9.39 2.70 -23.40
C LEU A 608 -9.58 4.09 -24.01
N LEU A 609 -10.02 4.15 -25.26
CA LEU A 609 -10.29 5.41 -25.96
C LEU A 609 -11.30 6.30 -25.22
N SER A 610 -12.22 5.70 -24.44
CA SER A 610 -13.16 6.44 -23.59
C SER A 610 -12.50 7.16 -22.41
N ASN A 611 -11.30 6.72 -22.01
CA ASN A 611 -10.57 7.23 -20.86
C ASN A 611 -9.54 8.29 -21.28
N LEU A 612 -9.15 8.34 -22.56
CA LEU A 612 -8.26 9.37 -23.07
C LEU A 612 -8.99 10.72 -23.23
N SER A 613 -8.53 11.75 -22.52
CA SER A 613 -9.17 13.06 -22.48
C SER A 613 -8.22 14.22 -22.77
N SER A 614 -8.76 15.41 -23.08
CA SER A 614 -7.98 16.56 -23.52
C SER A 614 -7.05 17.14 -22.45
N ASP A 615 -7.37 16.97 -21.18
CA ASP A 615 -6.57 17.42 -20.03
C ASP A 615 -5.33 16.56 -19.81
N MET A 616 -5.26 15.37 -20.43
CA MET A 616 -4.07 14.52 -20.46
C MET A 616 -3.05 14.96 -21.52
N LEU A 617 -3.43 15.89 -22.41
CA LEU A 617 -2.67 16.25 -23.61
C LEU A 617 -2.24 17.72 -23.60
N ILE A 618 -0.95 17.96 -23.82
CA ILE A 618 -0.40 19.29 -24.08
C ILE A 618 0.02 19.36 -25.55
N VAL A 619 -0.56 20.28 -26.33
CA VAL A 619 -0.22 20.49 -27.74
C VAL A 619 0.46 21.85 -27.90
N GLY A 620 1.66 21.88 -28.48
CA GLY A 620 2.49 23.09 -28.57
C GLY A 620 3.39 23.21 -29.78
#